data_AF-A0AA39PAP0-F1
#
_entry.id   AF-A0AA39PAP0-F1
#
_cell.length_a   1.000
_cell.length_b   1.000
_cell.length_c   1.000
_cell.angle_alpha   90.00
_cell.angle_beta   90.00
_cell.angle_gamma   90.00
#
_symmetry.space_group_name_H-M   'P 1'
#
loop_
_entity.id
_entity.type
_entity.pdbx_description
1 polymer ?
#
loop_
_entity_poly.entity_id
_entity_poly.type
_entity_poly.pdbx_seq_one_letter_code
_entity_poly.pdbx_strand_id
1 'polypeptide(L)'
;MGHRGYYVYRWRGWYFIHYNHLDSYPNVLGLMIHGEVPPGDCAAGVFDNWFGSSTKRFDDDLKRYGEKNCDQPQNDTFIEWIYEIDFDNLVFHIDSIPMFRLDCMPPAPDFCDYIAFNHYGGRAYPEKMPERYRYEANWITSPPEIGKDQLMAYKRLDATVTEDIIPLAMSVVSSTRIRLLEALIGTLMKRSGSLYRNIINLRNVSSRDYFTKASSHSIWLFAWSALSPPKYGNQWEAVIAGSHYPARVSKDDCLAVWFRENLCVFAWTHLDDEPNLKAAVVAITGCLRSQSRDSDTFGVAFSLFHCVVIRLDGKTGKVTHTGVLDFLPSWYAYSLSTPGITALARLSEYLDDLSLGHPDVAVCTTEPLHTQLPHELLAQISEYICGSDTLLAYAQASVQTRAACKAMLMKPWVVNLQLLAVHPDSVLCGGQDGSDKLSDSAHANGWEDEDEATIAYKFAYLSNAKFFTLDEKGADTVYSVSNRQYYRELLQGLNIAEGILKRSTE
;
A
#
# COMPACT_ATOMS: atom_id res chain seq x y z
N MET A 1 8.13 -35.26 -10.33
CA MET A 1 6.87 -34.54 -10.60
C MET A 1 7.28 -33.27 -11.33
N GLY A 2 6.76 -33.02 -12.53
CA GLY A 2 7.10 -31.79 -13.28
C GLY A 2 6.40 -30.58 -12.68
N HIS A 3 6.98 -29.39 -12.87
CA HIS A 3 6.31 -28.14 -12.53
C HIS A 3 5.25 -27.84 -13.59
N ARG A 4 4.08 -27.44 -13.15
CA ARG A 4 2.95 -27.07 -14.00
C ARG A 4 2.95 -25.56 -14.20
N GLY A 5 2.24 -25.13 -15.22
CA GLY A 5 2.17 -23.71 -15.51
C GLY A 5 1.16 -23.37 -16.56
N TYR A 6 0.96 -22.08 -16.73
CA TYR A 6 0.20 -21.52 -17.84
C TYR A 6 1.11 -20.81 -18.82
N TYR A 7 0.75 -20.89 -20.09
CA TYR A 7 1.11 -19.87 -21.06
C TYR A 7 -0.17 -19.18 -21.52
N VAL A 8 -0.11 -17.86 -21.57
CA VAL A 8 -1.29 -16.99 -21.64
C VAL A 8 -1.06 -15.98 -22.74
N TYR A 9 -2.10 -15.71 -23.52
CA TYR A 9 -2.11 -14.56 -24.42
C TYR A 9 -3.22 -13.61 -23.98
N ARG A 10 -2.91 -12.32 -23.91
CA ARG A 10 -3.90 -11.29 -23.61
C ARG A 10 -4.15 -10.41 -24.83
N TRP A 11 -5.43 -10.27 -25.20
CA TRP A 11 -5.86 -9.42 -26.30
C TRP A 11 -7.29 -8.91 -26.10
N ARG A 12 -7.50 -7.60 -26.27
CA ARG A 12 -8.75 -6.85 -26.01
C ARG A 12 -9.35 -7.12 -24.63
N GLY A 13 -8.49 -7.29 -23.63
CA GLY A 13 -8.87 -7.62 -22.26
C GLY A 13 -9.44 -9.03 -22.09
N TRP A 14 -9.15 -9.95 -23.01
CA TRP A 14 -9.42 -11.39 -22.88
C TRP A 14 -8.13 -12.15 -22.62
N TYR A 15 -8.21 -13.20 -21.79
CA TYR A 15 -7.10 -14.11 -21.51
C TYR A 15 -7.34 -15.47 -22.17
N PHE A 16 -6.46 -15.82 -23.11
CA PHE A 16 -6.40 -17.14 -23.73
C PHE A 16 -5.40 -18.00 -22.95
N ILE A 17 -5.92 -18.82 -22.02
CA ILE A 17 -5.12 -19.57 -21.06
C ILE A 17 -4.92 -20.99 -21.55
N HIS A 18 -3.67 -21.43 -21.59
CA HIS A 18 -3.31 -22.79 -21.95
C HIS A 18 -2.52 -23.45 -20.82
N TYR A 19 -2.95 -24.66 -20.44
CA TYR A 19 -2.35 -25.42 -19.35
C TYR A 19 -1.22 -26.32 -19.85
N ASN A 20 -0.05 -26.20 -19.21
CA ASN A 20 1.08 -27.08 -19.41
C ASN A 20 1.32 -27.93 -18.15
N HIS A 21 1.40 -29.25 -18.35
CA HIS A 21 1.41 -30.23 -17.26
C HIS A 21 2.82 -30.64 -16.82
N LEU A 22 3.88 -30.31 -17.57
CA LEU A 22 5.25 -30.75 -17.31
C LEU A 22 6.28 -29.67 -17.65
N ASP A 23 7.30 -29.54 -16.81
CA ASP A 23 8.50 -28.72 -17.02
C ASP A 23 8.23 -27.24 -17.37
N SER A 24 7.34 -26.60 -16.63
CA SER A 24 7.02 -25.17 -16.80
C SER A 24 8.11 -24.18 -16.35
N TYR A 25 9.33 -24.65 -16.10
CA TYR A 25 10.45 -23.81 -15.70
C TYR A 25 10.86 -22.78 -16.77
N PRO A 26 11.53 -21.68 -16.38
CA PRO A 26 11.98 -20.66 -17.31
C PRO A 26 12.85 -21.18 -18.45
N ASN A 27 13.74 -22.13 -18.16
CA ASN A 27 14.67 -22.71 -19.12
C ASN A 27 14.03 -23.75 -20.06
N VAL A 28 12.73 -24.04 -19.93
CA VAL A 28 12.00 -24.97 -20.79
C VAL A 28 10.78 -24.27 -21.38
N LEU A 29 9.66 -24.19 -20.65
CA LEU A 29 8.46 -23.51 -21.13
C LEU A 29 8.71 -22.01 -21.32
N GLY A 30 9.43 -21.36 -20.40
CA GLY A 30 9.71 -19.93 -20.53
C GLY A 30 10.45 -19.58 -21.82
N LEU A 31 11.51 -20.34 -22.17
CA LEU A 31 12.25 -20.19 -23.42
C LEU A 31 11.41 -20.57 -24.66
N MET A 32 10.50 -21.54 -24.53
CA MET A 32 9.55 -21.88 -25.61
C MET A 32 8.65 -20.69 -25.94
N ILE A 33 8.01 -20.10 -24.93
CA ILE A 33 7.10 -18.95 -25.11
C ILE A 33 7.86 -17.69 -25.48
N HIS A 34 9.06 -17.47 -24.92
CA HIS A 34 9.98 -16.42 -25.34
C HIS A 34 10.29 -16.50 -26.84
N GLY A 35 10.58 -17.70 -27.35
CA GLY A 35 10.88 -17.95 -28.77
C GLY A 35 9.71 -17.71 -29.73
N GLU A 36 8.48 -17.56 -29.23
CA GLU A 36 7.34 -17.14 -30.06
C GLU A 36 7.39 -15.65 -30.41
N VAL A 37 8.07 -14.84 -29.60
CA VAL A 37 8.21 -13.39 -29.81
C VAL A 37 9.46 -13.14 -30.66
N PRO A 38 9.36 -12.33 -31.74
CA PRO A 38 10.53 -11.94 -32.51
C PRO A 38 11.61 -11.30 -31.63
N PRO A 39 12.90 -11.58 -31.87
CA PRO A 39 13.99 -10.91 -31.16
C PRO A 39 13.88 -9.38 -31.28
N GLY A 40 14.25 -8.66 -30.22
CA GLY A 40 14.20 -7.19 -30.22
C GLY A 40 15.10 -6.53 -31.27
N ASP A 41 16.08 -7.25 -31.81
CA ASP A 41 16.97 -6.82 -32.89
C ASP A 41 16.59 -7.41 -34.27
N CYS A 42 15.36 -7.89 -34.43
CA CYS A 42 14.87 -8.40 -35.70
C CYS A 42 14.82 -7.33 -36.79
N ALA A 43 14.78 -7.77 -38.06
CA ALA A 43 14.68 -6.87 -39.20
C ALA A 43 13.38 -6.04 -39.16
N ALA A 44 13.45 -4.81 -39.71
CA ALA A 44 12.31 -3.90 -39.74
C ALA A 44 11.06 -4.56 -40.34
N GLY A 45 9.92 -4.40 -39.66
CA GLY A 45 8.63 -4.97 -40.06
C GLY A 45 8.41 -6.44 -39.67
N VAL A 46 9.42 -7.18 -39.20
CA VAL A 46 9.23 -8.56 -38.72
C VAL A 46 8.33 -8.57 -37.48
N PHE A 47 8.61 -7.68 -36.52
CA PHE A 47 7.78 -7.53 -35.33
C PHE A 47 6.34 -7.13 -35.67
N ASP A 48 6.15 -6.11 -36.52
CA ASP A 48 4.82 -5.62 -36.92
C ASP A 48 4.00 -6.72 -37.63
N ASN A 49 4.63 -7.49 -38.51
CA ASN A 49 3.98 -8.60 -39.21
C ASN A 49 3.58 -9.73 -38.26
N TRP A 50 4.45 -10.07 -37.30
CA TRP A 50 4.14 -11.05 -36.26
C TRP A 50 3.00 -10.57 -35.36
N PHE A 51 3.05 -9.31 -34.90
CA PHE A 51 2.02 -8.71 -34.06
C PHE A 51 0.67 -8.68 -34.78
N GLY A 52 0.64 -8.21 -36.03
CA GLY A 52 -0.58 -8.16 -36.85
C GLY A 52 -1.16 -9.54 -37.15
N SER A 53 -0.30 -10.54 -37.40
CA SER A 53 -0.75 -11.91 -37.65
C SER A 53 -1.29 -12.58 -36.38
N SER A 54 -0.62 -12.38 -35.24
CA SER A 54 -1.02 -12.94 -33.94
C SER A 54 -2.34 -12.33 -33.45
N THR A 55 -2.46 -11.01 -33.45
CA THR A 55 -3.69 -10.32 -33.04
C THR A 55 -4.88 -10.65 -33.94
N LYS A 56 -4.65 -10.81 -35.26
CA LYS A 56 -5.70 -11.30 -36.18
C LYS A 56 -6.19 -12.70 -35.84
N ARG A 57 -5.28 -13.62 -35.48
CA ARG A 57 -5.64 -14.96 -35.02
C ARG A 57 -6.52 -14.89 -33.76
N PHE A 58 -6.16 -14.08 -32.78
CA PHE A 58 -6.95 -13.91 -31.56
C PHE A 58 -8.29 -13.21 -31.80
N ASP A 59 -8.38 -12.28 -32.75
CA ASP A 59 -9.65 -11.68 -33.19
C ASP A 59 -10.60 -12.73 -33.80
N ASP A 60 -10.07 -13.73 -34.51
CA ASP A 60 -10.86 -14.82 -35.06
C ASP A 60 -11.27 -15.84 -34.00
N ASP A 61 -10.40 -16.12 -33.02
CA ASP A 61 -10.75 -16.95 -31.86
C ASP A 61 -11.79 -16.26 -30.97
N LEU A 62 -11.71 -14.94 -30.80
CA LEU A 62 -12.69 -14.15 -30.04
C LEU A 62 -14.12 -14.28 -30.60
N LYS A 63 -14.26 -14.41 -31.93
CA LYS A 63 -15.57 -14.62 -32.58
C LYS A 63 -16.12 -16.02 -32.31
N ARG A 64 -15.28 -16.99 -31.95
CA ARG A 64 -15.66 -18.38 -31.65
C ARG A 64 -16.06 -18.57 -30.19
N TYR A 65 -15.41 -17.86 -29.27
CA TYR A 65 -15.68 -17.97 -27.83
C TYR A 65 -16.78 -16.98 -27.41
N GLY A 66 -17.85 -17.50 -26.81
CA GLY A 66 -19.00 -16.69 -26.38
C GLY A 66 -18.88 -16.07 -24.98
N GLU A 67 -18.02 -16.61 -24.11
CA GLU A 67 -17.89 -16.17 -22.71
C GLU A 67 -16.51 -15.54 -22.44
N LYS A 68 -16.53 -14.34 -21.86
CA LYS A 68 -15.33 -13.54 -21.60
C LYS A 68 -14.61 -13.97 -20.33
N ASN A 69 -13.41 -14.53 -20.49
CA ASN A 69 -12.47 -14.61 -19.38
C ASN A 69 -11.73 -13.27 -19.22
N CYS A 70 -12.19 -12.46 -18.26
CA CYS A 70 -11.62 -11.14 -17.96
C CYS A 70 -10.49 -11.17 -16.93
N ASP A 71 -10.31 -12.28 -16.23
CA ASP A 71 -9.45 -12.33 -15.05
C ASP A 71 -8.09 -12.90 -15.42
N GLN A 72 -7.04 -12.13 -15.16
CA GLN A 72 -5.68 -12.59 -15.34
C GLN A 72 -5.41 -13.78 -14.40
N PRO A 73 -4.90 -14.91 -14.91
CA PRO A 73 -4.60 -16.06 -14.08
C PRO A 73 -3.55 -15.71 -13.01
N GLN A 74 -3.58 -16.47 -11.92
CA GLN A 74 -2.66 -16.29 -10.80
C GLN A 74 -2.02 -17.62 -10.47
N ASN A 75 -0.79 -17.59 -9.97
CA ASN A 75 -0.17 -18.76 -9.38
C ASN A 75 -1.04 -19.26 -8.22
N ASP A 76 -1.19 -20.58 -8.14
CA ASP A 76 -1.91 -21.26 -7.07
C ASP A 76 -1.08 -22.45 -6.59
N THR A 77 -1.63 -23.29 -5.72
CA THR A 77 -0.95 -24.47 -5.18
C THR A 77 -0.56 -25.50 -6.24
N PHE A 78 -1.10 -25.38 -7.45
CA PHE A 78 -0.84 -26.26 -8.58
C PHE A 78 -0.18 -25.59 -9.78
N ILE A 79 -0.05 -24.27 -9.78
CA ILE A 79 0.48 -23.49 -10.90
C ILE A 79 1.69 -22.71 -10.42
N GLU A 80 2.87 -23.27 -10.69
CA GLU A 80 4.14 -22.72 -10.23
C GLU A 80 4.68 -21.61 -11.15
N TRP A 81 4.32 -21.61 -12.44
CA TRP A 81 4.79 -20.62 -13.43
C TRP A 81 3.69 -20.15 -14.37
N ILE A 82 3.65 -18.85 -14.65
CA ILE A 82 2.77 -18.26 -15.67
C ILE A 82 3.61 -17.40 -16.60
N TYR A 83 3.54 -17.66 -17.91
CA TYR A 83 4.13 -16.80 -18.94
C TYR A 83 3.00 -16.16 -19.74
N GLU A 84 2.99 -14.83 -19.85
CA GLU A 84 1.94 -14.11 -20.57
C GLU A 84 2.52 -13.19 -21.64
N ILE A 85 2.00 -13.32 -22.86
CA ILE A 85 2.22 -12.36 -23.94
C ILE A 85 1.00 -11.42 -23.98
N ASP A 86 1.17 -10.21 -23.46
CA ASP A 86 0.14 -9.17 -23.43
C ASP A 86 0.24 -8.29 -24.67
N PHE A 87 -0.63 -8.53 -25.64
CA PHE A 87 -0.70 -7.73 -26.86
C PHE A 87 -1.40 -6.38 -26.67
N ASP A 88 -2.20 -6.21 -25.61
CA ASP A 88 -2.85 -4.92 -25.33
C ASP A 88 -1.81 -3.89 -24.88
N ASN A 89 -0.84 -4.35 -24.10
CA ASN A 89 0.20 -3.52 -23.50
C ASN A 89 1.60 -3.82 -24.05
N LEU A 90 1.76 -4.65 -25.08
CA LEU A 90 3.09 -5.03 -25.59
C LEU A 90 4.07 -5.49 -24.49
N VAL A 91 3.58 -6.23 -23.49
CA VAL A 91 4.37 -6.67 -22.33
C VAL A 91 4.43 -8.19 -22.24
N PHE A 92 5.62 -8.71 -21.95
CA PHE A 92 5.81 -10.09 -21.51
C PHE A 92 5.76 -10.15 -19.98
N HIS A 93 4.80 -10.88 -19.42
CA HIS A 93 4.70 -11.09 -17.98
C HIS A 93 5.22 -12.46 -17.57
N ILE A 94 5.74 -12.53 -16.35
CA ILE A 94 6.07 -13.78 -15.65
C ILE A 94 5.42 -13.73 -14.28
N ASP A 95 4.64 -14.77 -13.94
CA ASP A 95 3.84 -14.83 -12.71
C ASP A 95 2.92 -13.60 -12.56
N SER A 96 2.34 -13.17 -13.69
CA SER A 96 1.47 -11.99 -13.80
C SER A 96 2.16 -10.67 -13.46
N ILE A 97 3.50 -10.65 -13.43
CA ILE A 97 4.34 -9.47 -13.22
C ILE A 97 4.94 -9.04 -14.56
N PRO A 98 4.80 -7.76 -14.97
CA PRO A 98 5.42 -7.28 -16.20
C PRO A 98 6.94 -7.35 -16.08
N MET A 99 7.61 -7.95 -17.06
CA MET A 99 9.06 -8.17 -17.03
C MET A 99 9.76 -7.49 -18.19
N PHE A 100 9.28 -7.72 -19.41
CA PHE A 100 9.92 -7.27 -20.65
C PHE A 100 8.91 -6.63 -21.60
N ARG A 101 9.36 -5.74 -22.49
CA ARG A 101 8.55 -5.31 -23.63
C ARG A 101 8.66 -6.32 -24.76
N LEU A 102 7.56 -6.61 -25.44
CA LEU A 102 7.54 -7.56 -26.56
C LEU A 102 8.42 -7.11 -27.74
N ASP A 103 8.54 -5.80 -27.97
CA ASP A 103 9.39 -5.23 -29.03
C ASP A 103 10.85 -5.03 -28.59
N CYS A 104 11.19 -5.36 -27.35
CA CYS A 104 12.54 -5.27 -26.81
C CYS A 104 12.83 -6.47 -25.88
N MET A 105 12.56 -7.68 -26.36
CA MET A 105 12.84 -8.90 -25.62
C MET A 105 14.35 -9.12 -25.45
N PRO A 106 14.82 -9.64 -24.30
CA PRO A 106 16.21 -10.03 -24.12
C PRO A 106 16.57 -11.23 -25.04
N PRO A 107 17.85 -11.43 -25.39
CA PRO A 107 18.30 -12.63 -26.09
C PRO A 107 17.96 -13.89 -25.29
N ALA A 108 17.65 -14.99 -25.98
CA ALA A 108 17.30 -16.26 -25.33
C ALA A 108 18.34 -16.76 -24.30
N PRO A 109 19.68 -16.64 -24.53
CA PRO A 109 20.67 -17.03 -23.53
C PRO A 109 20.58 -16.26 -22.22
N ASP A 110 20.13 -15.00 -22.26
CA ASP A 110 20.09 -14.10 -21.10
C ASP A 110 18.72 -14.12 -20.40
N PHE A 111 17.67 -14.62 -21.08
CA PHE A 111 16.29 -14.54 -20.61
C PHE A 111 16.10 -15.13 -19.20
N CYS A 112 16.66 -16.32 -18.94
CA CYS A 112 16.53 -16.97 -17.64
C CYS A 112 17.28 -16.21 -16.53
N ASP A 113 18.45 -15.66 -16.85
CA ASP A 113 19.28 -14.91 -15.90
C ASP A 113 18.62 -13.59 -15.48
N TYR A 114 17.68 -13.08 -16.29
CA TYR A 114 16.89 -11.90 -16.00
C TYR A 114 15.61 -12.16 -15.21
N ILE A 115 15.36 -13.39 -14.78
CA ILE A 115 14.22 -13.76 -13.93
C ILE A 115 14.73 -13.95 -12.50
N ALA A 116 14.43 -12.98 -11.64
CA ALA A 116 14.93 -12.92 -10.28
C ALA A 116 13.80 -12.59 -9.28
N PHE A 117 14.21 -12.21 -8.07
CA PHE A 117 13.33 -11.68 -7.04
C PHE A 117 13.85 -10.33 -6.58
N ASN A 118 12.93 -9.43 -6.24
CA ASN A 118 13.26 -8.15 -5.62
C ASN A 118 13.52 -8.29 -4.11
N HIS A 119 13.85 -7.20 -3.41
CA HIS A 119 14.15 -7.23 -1.97
C HIS A 119 12.92 -7.55 -1.08
N TYR A 120 11.74 -7.61 -1.68
CA TYR A 120 10.48 -7.97 -1.02
C TYR A 120 10.05 -9.40 -1.35
N GLY A 121 10.86 -10.18 -2.07
CA GLY A 121 10.55 -11.56 -2.44
C GLY A 121 9.52 -11.70 -3.57
N GLY A 122 9.13 -10.60 -4.22
CA GLY A 122 8.30 -10.64 -5.42
C GLY A 122 9.13 -10.95 -6.66
N ARG A 123 8.54 -11.67 -7.63
CA ARG A 123 9.15 -11.91 -8.94
C ARG A 123 9.50 -10.56 -9.59
N ALA A 124 10.74 -10.42 -10.05
CA ALA A 124 11.22 -9.20 -10.68
C ALA A 124 12.46 -9.46 -11.55
N TYR A 125 13.00 -8.42 -12.18
CA TYR A 125 14.29 -8.49 -12.86
C TYR A 125 15.47 -8.34 -11.87
N PRO A 126 16.70 -8.80 -12.18
CA PRO A 126 17.84 -8.52 -11.32
C PRO A 126 18.32 -7.07 -11.47
N GLU A 127 18.87 -6.47 -10.41
CA GLU A 127 19.37 -5.08 -10.41
C GLU A 127 20.42 -4.81 -11.51
N LYS A 128 21.14 -5.85 -11.93
CA LYS A 128 22.16 -5.79 -12.99
C LYS A 128 21.60 -5.89 -14.41
N MET A 129 20.30 -6.14 -14.58
CA MET A 129 19.68 -6.24 -15.92
C MET A 129 19.85 -4.92 -16.68
N PRO A 130 20.29 -4.94 -17.96
CA PRO A 130 20.39 -3.72 -18.77
C PRO A 130 19.07 -2.97 -18.85
N GLU A 131 19.12 -1.65 -18.68
CA GLU A 131 17.93 -0.78 -18.62
C GLU A 131 17.02 -0.92 -19.84
N ARG A 132 17.59 -1.12 -21.04
CA ARG A 132 16.83 -1.34 -22.27
C ARG A 132 15.83 -2.50 -22.21
N TYR A 133 16.11 -3.52 -21.40
CA TYR A 133 15.24 -4.70 -21.25
C TYR A 133 14.25 -4.55 -20.08
N ARG A 134 14.40 -3.52 -19.23
CA ARG A 134 13.50 -3.30 -18.10
C ARG A 134 12.19 -2.76 -18.62
N TYR A 135 11.07 -3.39 -18.23
CA TYR A 135 9.75 -2.87 -18.58
C TYR A 135 9.58 -1.42 -18.09
N GLU A 136 10.06 -1.09 -16.89
CA GLU A 136 9.87 0.22 -16.26
C GLU A 136 10.50 1.38 -17.04
N ALA A 137 11.69 1.19 -17.63
CA ALA A 137 12.42 2.28 -18.29
C ALA A 137 11.70 2.81 -19.54
N ASN A 138 10.81 2.00 -20.12
CA ASN A 138 10.24 2.25 -21.43
C ASN A 138 8.70 2.21 -21.43
N TRP A 139 8.06 2.13 -20.26
CA TRP A 139 6.61 1.92 -20.14
C TRP A 139 5.91 2.92 -19.19
N ILE A 140 6.60 3.94 -18.70
CA ILE A 140 5.94 4.98 -17.90
C ILE A 140 4.96 5.72 -18.82
N THR A 141 3.66 5.58 -18.53
CA THR A 141 2.62 6.30 -19.25
C THR A 141 2.89 7.79 -19.16
N SER A 142 2.83 8.50 -20.28
CA SER A 142 2.99 9.95 -20.28
C SER A 142 1.96 10.57 -19.33
N PRO A 143 2.35 11.54 -18.49
CA PRO A 143 1.43 12.24 -17.63
C PRO A 143 0.29 12.86 -18.45
N PRO A 144 -0.94 12.91 -17.91
CA PRO A 144 -2.06 13.50 -18.62
C PRO A 144 -1.85 15.01 -18.77
N GLU A 145 -2.24 15.56 -19.92
CA GLU A 145 -2.12 16.99 -20.18
C GLU A 145 -3.03 17.80 -19.25
N ILE A 146 -2.42 18.76 -18.55
CA ILE A 146 -3.13 19.64 -17.62
C ILE A 146 -3.53 20.93 -18.34
N GLY A 147 -4.82 21.24 -18.30
CA GLY A 147 -5.39 22.45 -18.92
C GLY A 147 -4.81 23.74 -18.33
N LYS A 148 -4.64 24.76 -19.18
CA LYS A 148 -4.11 26.08 -18.77
C LYS A 148 -4.90 26.72 -17.63
N ASP A 149 -6.20 26.46 -17.56
CA ASP A 149 -7.08 27.00 -16.51
C ASP A 149 -6.71 26.48 -15.11
N GLN A 150 -6.32 25.21 -15.00
CA GLN A 150 -5.87 24.63 -13.73
C GLN A 150 -4.51 25.22 -13.30
N LEU A 151 -3.59 25.42 -14.24
CA LEU A 151 -2.31 26.08 -13.97
C LEU A 151 -2.49 27.54 -13.56
N MET A 152 -3.44 28.24 -14.18
CA MET A 152 -3.81 29.60 -13.79
C MET A 152 -4.51 29.62 -12.42
N ALA A 153 -5.33 28.63 -12.10
CA ALA A 153 -5.93 28.47 -10.77
C ALA A 153 -4.85 28.26 -9.70
N TYR A 154 -3.82 27.46 -9.97
CA TYR A 154 -2.69 27.29 -9.08
C TYR A 154 -1.95 28.61 -8.83
N LYS A 155 -1.69 29.40 -9.88
CA LYS A 155 -1.08 30.74 -9.73
C LYS A 155 -1.93 31.67 -8.86
N ARG A 156 -3.26 31.57 -8.93
CA ARG A 156 -4.18 32.36 -8.10
C ARG A 156 -4.22 31.90 -6.63
N LEU A 157 -3.78 30.68 -6.33
CA LEU A 157 -3.69 30.22 -4.93
C LEU A 157 -2.59 30.95 -4.16
N ASP A 158 -1.59 31.50 -4.86
CA ASP A 158 -0.39 32.09 -4.26
C ASP A 158 0.26 31.13 -3.23
N ALA A 159 0.30 29.85 -3.62
CA ALA A 159 0.73 28.79 -2.72
C ALA A 159 2.24 28.88 -2.45
N THR A 160 2.63 28.73 -1.18
CA THR A 160 4.04 28.69 -0.78
C THR A 160 4.53 27.25 -0.76
N VAL A 161 5.65 26.97 -1.43
CA VAL A 161 6.33 25.68 -1.36
C VAL A 161 7.32 25.68 -0.20
N THR A 162 7.29 24.65 0.64
CA THR A 162 8.22 24.45 1.76
C THR A 162 8.78 23.04 1.74
N GLU A 163 9.94 22.80 2.34
CA GLU A 163 10.49 21.45 2.49
C GLU A 163 9.73 20.65 3.56
N ASP A 164 9.30 21.34 4.62
CA ASP A 164 8.56 20.75 5.73
C ASP A 164 7.41 21.66 6.14
N ILE A 165 6.23 21.07 6.31
CA ILE A 165 5.01 21.75 6.76
C ILE A 165 4.81 21.56 8.26
N ILE A 166 5.40 20.51 8.83
CA ILE A 166 5.10 20.06 10.18
C ILE A 166 6.16 20.60 11.13
N PRO A 167 5.81 21.52 12.05
CA PRO A 167 6.77 22.16 12.94
C PRO A 167 7.16 21.27 14.14
N LEU A 168 7.17 19.95 13.97
CA LEU A 168 7.44 19.01 15.05
C LEU A 168 8.90 18.59 15.06
N ALA A 169 9.60 18.82 16.17
CA ALA A 169 10.94 18.28 16.37
C ALA A 169 10.91 16.75 16.41
N MET A 170 11.96 16.11 15.87
CA MET A 170 12.08 14.66 15.89
C MET A 170 12.15 14.14 17.34
N SER A 171 11.10 13.45 17.77
CA SER A 171 11.03 12.79 19.07
C SER A 171 11.33 11.29 18.95
N VAL A 172 11.54 10.62 20.08
CA VAL A 172 11.62 9.14 20.12
C VAL A 172 10.33 8.51 19.58
N VAL A 173 9.17 9.10 19.92
CA VAL A 173 7.87 8.65 19.42
C VAL A 173 7.80 8.80 17.90
N SER A 174 8.26 9.92 17.34
CA SER A 174 8.33 10.15 15.90
C SER A 174 9.20 9.10 15.21
N SER A 175 10.38 8.83 15.77
CA SER A 175 11.30 7.82 15.21
C SER A 175 10.68 6.42 15.24
N THR A 176 10.07 6.01 16.35
CA THR A 176 9.40 4.71 16.47
C THR A 176 8.21 4.59 15.52
N ARG A 177 7.41 5.67 15.36
CA ARG A 177 6.31 5.73 14.38
C ARG A 177 6.81 5.55 12.95
N ILE A 178 7.86 6.28 12.57
CA ILE A 178 8.45 6.18 11.22
C ILE A 178 8.93 4.76 10.95
N ARG A 179 9.70 4.17 11.87
CA ARG A 179 10.19 2.79 11.70
C ARG A 179 9.09 1.75 11.65
N LEU A 180 8.02 1.94 12.41
CA LEU A 180 6.85 1.07 12.35
C LEU A 180 6.18 1.19 10.98
N LEU A 181 5.99 2.41 10.48
CA LEU A 181 5.39 2.64 9.16
C LEU A 181 6.27 2.04 8.05
N GLU A 182 7.59 2.22 8.09
CA GLU A 182 8.53 1.55 7.20
C GLU A 182 8.31 0.03 7.16
N ALA A 183 8.26 -0.62 8.33
CA ALA A 183 8.04 -2.06 8.43
C ALA A 183 6.68 -2.50 7.88
N LEU A 184 5.62 -1.71 8.13
CA LEU A 184 4.28 -1.96 7.60
C LEU A 184 4.24 -1.80 6.07
N ILE A 185 4.86 -0.76 5.51
CA ILE A 185 4.94 -0.55 4.07
C ILE A 185 5.74 -1.68 3.41
N GLY A 186 6.90 -2.05 3.95
CA GLY A 186 7.69 -3.16 3.42
C GLY A 186 6.94 -4.48 3.47
N THR A 187 6.15 -4.69 4.52
CA THR A 187 5.24 -5.83 4.66
C THR A 187 4.17 -5.84 3.56
N LEU A 188 3.50 -4.70 3.31
CA LEU A 188 2.51 -4.58 2.26
C LEU A 188 3.12 -4.82 0.87
N MET A 189 4.36 -4.37 0.65
CA MET A 189 5.12 -4.61 -0.58
C MET A 189 5.53 -6.06 -0.77
N LYS A 190 5.84 -6.78 0.32
CA LYS A 190 6.18 -8.22 0.31
C LYS A 190 4.99 -9.12 0.02
N ARG A 191 3.76 -8.63 0.22
CA ARG A 191 2.56 -9.43 0.04
C ARG A 191 2.41 -9.84 -1.43
N SER A 192 2.60 -11.14 -1.69
CA SER A 192 2.40 -11.72 -3.03
C SER A 192 0.92 -11.66 -3.45
N GLY A 193 0.69 -11.68 -4.76
CA GLY A 193 -0.64 -11.74 -5.36
C GLY A 193 -1.21 -10.39 -5.80
N SER A 194 -2.51 -10.20 -5.57
CA SER A 194 -3.28 -9.11 -6.19
C SER A 194 -2.81 -7.71 -5.80
N LEU A 195 -2.39 -7.49 -4.55
CA LEU A 195 -1.92 -6.17 -4.09
C LEU A 195 -0.65 -5.75 -4.85
N TYR A 196 0.38 -6.61 -4.87
CA TYR A 196 1.63 -6.34 -5.58
C TYR A 196 1.38 -5.99 -7.05
N ARG A 197 0.53 -6.75 -7.74
CA ARG A 197 0.11 -6.45 -9.11
C ARG A 197 -0.61 -5.10 -9.23
N ASN A 198 -1.52 -4.78 -8.32
CA ASN A 198 -2.24 -3.50 -8.35
C ASN A 198 -1.27 -2.33 -8.16
N ILE A 199 -0.26 -2.47 -7.30
CA ILE A 199 0.80 -1.47 -7.12
C ILE A 199 1.52 -1.28 -8.47
N ILE A 200 1.96 -2.35 -9.13
CA ILE A 200 2.66 -2.22 -10.42
C ILE A 200 1.76 -1.57 -11.47
N ASN A 201 0.51 -2.01 -11.58
CA ASN A 201 -0.44 -1.47 -12.55
C ASN A 201 -0.74 0.02 -12.32
N LEU A 202 -0.70 0.49 -11.06
CA LEU A 202 -0.88 1.90 -10.73
C LEU A 202 0.16 2.82 -11.39
N ARG A 203 1.38 2.34 -11.70
CA ARG A 203 2.38 3.13 -12.44
C ARG A 203 1.96 3.43 -13.88
N ASN A 204 1.09 2.60 -14.44
CA ASN A 204 0.73 2.65 -15.85
C ASN A 204 -0.63 3.32 -16.08
N VAL A 205 -1.31 3.75 -15.02
CA VAL A 205 -2.61 4.42 -15.11
C VAL A 205 -2.41 5.81 -15.71
N SER A 206 -2.94 6.03 -16.92
CA SER A 206 -2.77 7.28 -17.71
C SER A 206 -3.40 8.52 -17.07
N SER A 207 -4.51 8.35 -16.35
CA SER A 207 -5.20 9.42 -15.63
C SER A 207 -5.89 8.82 -14.41
N ARG A 208 -6.04 9.62 -13.35
CA ARG A 208 -6.82 9.30 -12.16
C ARG A 208 -8.25 8.81 -12.47
N ASP A 209 -8.82 9.23 -13.60
CA ASP A 209 -10.16 8.82 -14.03
C ASP A 209 -10.23 7.33 -14.41
N TYR A 210 -9.08 6.70 -14.65
CA TYR A 210 -8.94 5.28 -14.95
C TYR A 210 -8.56 4.43 -13.72
N PHE A 211 -8.63 5.00 -12.50
CA PHE A 211 -8.46 4.18 -11.31
C PHE A 211 -9.53 3.11 -11.22
N THR A 212 -9.07 1.85 -11.22
CA THR A 212 -9.93 0.72 -10.91
C THR A 212 -10.25 0.70 -9.40
N LYS A 213 -11.32 -0.01 -9.02
CA LYS A 213 -11.61 -0.27 -7.60
C LYS A 213 -10.40 -0.87 -6.85
N ALA A 214 -9.65 -1.74 -7.50
CA ALA A 214 -8.46 -2.38 -6.93
C ALA A 214 -7.29 -1.40 -6.76
N SER A 215 -7.10 -0.51 -7.73
CA SER A 215 -6.15 0.61 -7.68
C SER A 215 -6.46 1.55 -6.52
N SER A 216 -7.71 2.02 -6.42
CA SER A 216 -8.16 2.89 -5.33
C SER A 216 -7.99 2.22 -3.97
N HIS A 217 -8.39 0.94 -3.85
CA HIS A 217 -8.19 0.19 -2.61
C HIS A 217 -6.71 0.14 -2.19
N SER A 218 -5.79 -0.05 -3.14
CA SER A 218 -4.34 -0.06 -2.84
C SER A 218 -3.85 1.31 -2.37
N ILE A 219 -4.23 2.40 -3.05
CA ILE A 219 -3.92 3.78 -2.63
C ILE A 219 -4.41 4.03 -1.21
N TRP A 220 -5.67 3.69 -0.92
CA TRP A 220 -6.28 3.92 0.38
C TRP A 220 -5.65 3.08 1.49
N LEU A 221 -5.32 1.81 1.21
CA LEU A 221 -4.65 0.95 2.18
C LEU A 221 -3.32 1.54 2.66
N PHE A 222 -2.51 2.05 1.74
CA PHE A 222 -1.21 2.65 2.09
C PHE A 222 -1.38 4.02 2.75
N ALA A 223 -2.26 4.89 2.23
CA ALA A 223 -2.54 6.17 2.86
C ALA A 223 -3.07 6.00 4.29
N TRP A 224 -3.97 5.05 4.50
CA TRP A 224 -4.56 4.73 5.80
C TRP A 224 -3.50 4.21 6.76
N SER A 225 -2.64 3.30 6.30
CA SER A 225 -1.53 2.78 7.10
C SER A 225 -0.60 3.90 7.59
N ALA A 226 -0.38 4.93 6.76
CA ALA A 226 0.50 6.06 7.04
C ALA A 226 -0.13 7.15 7.92
N LEU A 227 -1.43 7.41 7.77
CA LEU A 227 -2.12 8.57 8.37
C LEU A 227 -3.05 8.21 9.53
N SER A 228 -3.29 6.92 9.76
CA SER A 228 -3.98 6.47 10.95
C SER A 228 -3.17 6.77 12.21
N PRO A 229 -3.83 6.98 13.36
CA PRO A 229 -3.18 6.88 14.66
C PRO A 229 -2.44 5.53 14.74
N PRO A 230 -1.25 5.47 15.36
CA PRO A 230 -0.38 4.30 15.28
C PRO A 230 -0.85 3.19 16.23
N LYS A 231 -2.11 2.80 16.17
CA LYS A 231 -2.72 1.74 16.96
C LYS A 231 -3.19 0.64 16.01
N TYR A 232 -2.42 -0.43 15.93
CA TYR A 232 -2.64 -1.49 14.96
C TYR A 232 -3.17 -2.74 15.65
N GLY A 233 -4.49 -3.03 15.61
CA GLY A 233 -5.09 -4.20 16.28
C GLY A 233 -6.54 -4.52 15.85
N ASN A 234 -7.16 -5.55 16.46
CA ASN A 234 -8.43 -6.17 16.05
C ASN A 234 -9.62 -5.20 15.87
N GLN A 235 -9.73 -4.17 16.70
CA GLN A 235 -10.82 -3.18 16.58
C GLN A 235 -10.68 -2.27 15.35
N TRP A 236 -9.46 -2.10 14.84
CA TRP A 236 -9.17 -1.20 13.72
C TRP A 236 -9.54 -1.81 12.37
N GLU A 237 -9.61 -3.14 12.28
CA GLU A 237 -10.01 -3.84 11.07
C GLU A 237 -11.51 -3.78 10.84
N ALA A 238 -12.32 -3.77 11.90
CA ALA A 238 -13.76 -3.47 11.79
C ALA A 238 -14.01 -2.06 11.23
N VAL A 239 -13.13 -1.10 11.55
CA VAL A 239 -13.17 0.28 11.04
C VAL A 239 -12.83 0.32 9.54
N ILE A 240 -11.80 -0.40 9.10
CA ILE A 240 -11.43 -0.55 7.68
C ILE A 240 -12.52 -1.33 6.92
N ALA A 241 -13.18 -2.26 7.60
CA ALA A 241 -14.08 -3.22 7.00
C ALA A 241 -15.55 -2.83 6.95
N GLY A 242 -16.03 -1.87 7.74
CA GLY A 242 -17.44 -1.52 7.64
C GLY A 242 -18.15 -0.83 8.79
N SER A 243 -17.48 -0.49 9.88
CA SER A 243 -18.14 0.15 11.01
C SER A 243 -17.57 1.54 11.28
N HIS A 244 -18.31 2.55 10.82
CA HIS A 244 -18.49 3.85 11.46
C HIS A 244 -17.35 4.87 11.55
N TYR A 245 -16.20 4.70 10.87
CA TYR A 245 -15.36 5.88 10.64
C TYR A 245 -16.06 6.82 9.66
N PRO A 246 -16.21 8.11 9.95
CA PRO A 246 -16.81 9.06 9.04
C PRO A 246 -15.78 9.45 7.96
N ALA A 247 -15.22 8.46 7.26
CA ALA A 247 -14.53 8.70 6.00
C ALA A 247 -15.56 9.22 5.01
N ARG A 248 -15.79 10.54 5.06
CA ARG A 248 -16.72 11.22 4.17
C ARG A 248 -16.00 11.31 2.84
N VAL A 249 -16.41 10.45 1.91
CA VAL A 249 -16.12 10.68 0.50
C VAL A 249 -16.69 12.06 0.17
N SER A 250 -15.86 12.92 -0.42
CA SER A 250 -16.36 14.22 -0.85
C SER A 250 -17.54 14.00 -1.79
N LYS A 251 -18.64 14.72 -1.56
CA LYS A 251 -19.84 14.63 -2.42
C LYS A 251 -19.53 15.01 -3.87
N ASP A 252 -18.50 15.84 -4.04
CA ASP A 252 -18.12 16.42 -5.32
C ASP A 252 -16.98 15.64 -6.01
N ASP A 253 -16.26 14.77 -5.28
CA ASP A 253 -15.14 14.02 -5.83
C ASP A 253 -14.89 12.71 -5.08
N CYS A 254 -15.14 11.57 -5.74
CA CYS A 254 -14.98 10.24 -5.15
C CYS A 254 -13.52 9.88 -4.83
N LEU A 255 -12.56 10.66 -5.33
CA LEU A 255 -11.13 10.50 -5.09
C LEU A 255 -10.64 11.27 -3.86
N ALA A 256 -11.49 12.07 -3.22
CA ALA A 256 -11.19 12.77 -1.97
C ALA A 256 -11.85 12.07 -0.78
N VAL A 257 -11.05 11.62 0.19
CA VAL A 257 -11.52 10.95 1.39
C VAL A 257 -11.03 11.70 2.63
N TRP A 258 -11.98 12.15 3.45
CA TRP A 258 -11.66 12.78 4.74
C TRP A 258 -11.35 11.74 5.79
N PHE A 259 -10.06 11.58 6.12
CA PHE A 259 -9.63 10.63 7.14
C PHE A 259 -9.88 11.16 8.55
N ARG A 260 -9.85 12.48 8.73
CA ARG A 260 -10.14 13.16 10.01
C ARG A 260 -10.90 14.45 9.73
N GLU A 261 -11.42 15.12 10.75
CA GLU A 261 -12.11 16.41 10.58
C GLU A 261 -11.24 17.49 9.92
N ASN A 262 -9.91 17.40 10.08
CA ASN A 262 -8.94 18.33 9.55
C ASN A 262 -7.93 17.67 8.60
N LEU A 263 -8.18 16.45 8.12
CA LEU A 263 -7.30 15.73 7.20
C LEU A 263 -8.09 15.13 6.03
N CYS A 264 -7.79 15.59 4.82
CA CYS A 264 -8.27 15.03 3.57
C CYS A 264 -7.14 14.36 2.81
N VAL A 265 -7.38 13.17 2.27
CA VAL A 265 -6.46 12.49 1.35
C VAL A 265 -7.11 12.43 -0.02
N PHE A 266 -6.34 12.79 -1.05
CA PHE A 266 -6.81 12.88 -2.42
C PHE A 266 -5.98 11.97 -3.32
N ALA A 267 -6.60 10.95 -3.91
CA ALA A 267 -5.93 10.03 -4.81
C ALA A 267 -5.58 10.73 -6.14
N TRP A 268 -4.32 10.67 -6.56
CA TRP A 268 -3.82 11.33 -7.78
C TRP A 268 -2.82 10.45 -8.55
N THR A 269 -2.53 10.76 -9.80
CA THR A 269 -1.53 10.07 -10.64
C THR A 269 -0.44 11.03 -11.10
N HIS A 270 0.79 10.55 -11.33
CA HIS A 270 1.88 11.38 -11.88
C HIS A 270 2.20 12.65 -11.07
N LEU A 271 2.24 12.55 -9.73
CA LEU A 271 2.58 13.71 -8.89
C LEU A 271 4.02 14.19 -9.09
N ASP A 272 4.89 13.36 -9.66
CA ASP A 272 6.25 13.69 -10.11
C ASP A 272 6.30 14.62 -11.32
N ASP A 273 5.20 14.75 -12.07
CA ASP A 273 5.04 15.76 -13.12
C ASP A 273 4.54 17.09 -12.54
N GLU A 274 5.27 18.18 -12.78
CA GLU A 274 5.00 19.49 -12.16
C GLU A 274 3.61 20.07 -12.50
N PRO A 275 3.13 20.05 -13.77
CA PRO A 275 1.74 20.40 -14.08
C PRO A 275 0.71 19.58 -13.29
N ASN A 276 0.89 18.25 -13.21
CA ASN A 276 -0.01 17.35 -12.49
C ASN A 276 0.00 17.62 -10.97
N LEU A 277 1.18 17.86 -10.37
CA LEU A 277 1.27 18.30 -8.98
C LEU A 277 0.46 19.58 -8.73
N LYS A 278 0.62 20.59 -9.60
CA LYS A 278 -0.08 21.88 -9.45
C LYS A 278 -1.59 21.69 -9.54
N ALA A 279 -2.05 20.84 -10.46
CA ALA A 279 -3.45 20.47 -10.58
C ALA A 279 -3.97 19.75 -9.32
N ALA A 280 -3.18 18.83 -8.77
CA ALA A 280 -3.52 18.11 -7.54
C ALA A 280 -3.66 19.06 -6.35
N VAL A 281 -2.71 20.00 -6.18
CA VAL A 281 -2.77 21.03 -5.13
C VAL A 281 -4.02 21.89 -5.26
N VAL A 282 -4.40 22.29 -6.48
CA VAL A 282 -5.63 23.05 -6.72
C VAL A 282 -6.87 22.24 -6.34
N ALA A 283 -6.96 20.99 -6.80
CA ALA A 283 -8.10 20.12 -6.55
C ALA A 283 -8.30 19.88 -5.06
N ILE A 284 -7.26 19.44 -4.34
CA ILE A 284 -7.36 19.16 -2.91
C ILE A 284 -7.63 20.42 -2.10
N THR A 285 -7.06 21.58 -2.48
CA THR A 285 -7.36 22.86 -1.82
C THR A 285 -8.84 23.23 -1.98
N GLY A 286 -9.44 22.92 -3.13
CA GLY A 286 -10.88 23.05 -3.35
C GLY A 286 -11.68 22.23 -2.33
N CYS A 287 -11.30 20.97 -2.12
CA CYS A 287 -11.90 20.11 -1.10
C CYS A 287 -11.69 20.65 0.32
N LEU A 288 -10.48 21.11 0.67
CA LEU A 288 -10.21 21.65 2.01
C LEU A 288 -11.08 22.88 2.31
N ARG A 289 -11.26 23.77 1.33
CA ARG A 289 -12.08 24.99 1.46
C ARG A 289 -13.58 24.71 1.61
N SER A 290 -14.07 23.53 1.22
CA SER A 290 -15.47 23.17 1.44
C SER A 290 -15.78 22.78 2.88
N GLN A 291 -14.75 22.53 3.72
CA GLN A 291 -14.88 22.24 5.14
C GLN A 291 -14.73 23.52 5.99
N SER A 292 -15.22 23.49 7.25
CA SER A 292 -15.31 24.66 8.14
C SER A 292 -14.00 25.46 8.27
N ARG A 293 -14.12 26.78 8.44
CA ARG A 293 -13.08 27.80 8.18
C ARG A 293 -12.16 28.14 9.34
N ASP A 294 -12.45 27.70 10.56
CA ASP A 294 -11.82 28.31 11.74
C ASP A 294 -10.51 27.63 12.19
N SER A 295 -10.22 26.41 11.72
CA SER A 295 -9.02 25.65 12.06
C SER A 295 -8.16 25.33 10.84
N ASP A 296 -6.86 25.16 11.07
CA ASP A 296 -5.96 24.66 10.04
C ASP A 296 -6.39 23.28 9.56
N THR A 297 -6.43 23.12 8.24
CA THR A 297 -6.76 21.84 7.60
C THR A 297 -5.60 21.36 6.75
N PHE A 298 -5.47 20.04 6.66
CA PHE A 298 -4.39 19.35 6.00
C PHE A 298 -4.93 18.49 4.87
N GLY A 299 -4.21 18.54 3.74
CA GLY A 299 -4.46 17.72 2.57
C GLY A 299 -3.26 16.84 2.27
N VAL A 300 -3.48 15.62 1.78
CA VAL A 300 -2.42 14.78 1.20
C VAL A 300 -2.84 14.38 -0.20
N ALA A 301 -2.19 14.92 -1.22
CA ALA A 301 -2.29 14.36 -2.57
C ALA A 301 -1.41 13.11 -2.65
N PHE A 302 -1.98 11.97 -3.02
CA PHE A 302 -1.34 10.67 -2.84
C PHE A 302 -1.47 9.80 -4.10
N SER A 303 -0.33 9.43 -4.70
CA SER A 303 -0.27 8.57 -5.89
C SER A 303 0.19 7.15 -5.62
N LEU A 304 0.26 6.77 -4.34
CA LEU A 304 0.99 5.60 -3.85
C LEU A 304 2.51 5.70 -4.02
N PHE A 305 3.04 6.15 -5.15
CA PHE A 305 4.49 6.30 -5.34
C PHE A 305 5.04 7.57 -4.70
N HIS A 306 4.26 8.64 -4.80
CA HIS A 306 4.61 9.95 -4.31
C HIS A 306 3.48 10.50 -3.43
N CYS A 307 3.83 11.43 -2.55
CA CYS A 307 2.87 12.22 -1.81
C CYS A 307 3.26 13.69 -1.78
N VAL A 308 2.26 14.55 -1.66
CA VAL A 308 2.43 15.99 -1.38
C VAL A 308 1.55 16.30 -0.18
N VAL A 309 2.13 16.95 0.83
CA VAL A 309 1.37 17.44 1.99
C VAL A 309 0.99 18.90 1.72
N ILE A 310 -0.25 19.26 2.02
CA ILE A 310 -0.83 20.59 1.84
C ILE A 310 -1.37 21.03 3.19
N ARG A 311 -1.15 22.30 3.56
CA ARG A 311 -1.76 22.98 4.70
C ARG A 311 -2.54 24.18 4.18
N LEU A 312 -3.79 24.27 4.61
CA LEU A 312 -4.64 25.45 4.45
C LEU A 312 -4.80 26.09 5.84
N ASP A 313 -4.21 27.28 6.01
CA ASP A 313 -4.31 28.04 7.24
C ASP A 313 -5.75 28.55 7.43
N GLY A 314 -6.37 28.22 8.56
CA GLY A 314 -7.79 28.53 8.78
C GLY A 314 -8.06 30.04 8.86
N LYS A 315 -7.12 30.82 9.43
CA LYS A 315 -7.32 32.25 9.68
C LYS A 315 -7.09 33.10 8.44
N THR A 316 -6.05 32.79 7.68
CA THR A 316 -5.57 33.58 6.54
C THR A 316 -6.04 33.01 5.21
N GLY A 317 -6.44 31.73 5.18
CA GLY A 317 -6.71 30.99 3.93
C GLY A 317 -5.46 30.74 3.09
N LYS A 318 -4.27 31.00 3.64
CA LYS A 318 -2.99 30.80 2.94
C LYS A 318 -2.74 29.31 2.71
N VAL A 319 -2.36 28.97 1.48
CA VAL A 319 -2.01 27.61 1.08
C VAL A 319 -0.50 27.44 1.14
N THR A 320 -0.05 26.40 1.82
CA THR A 320 1.35 25.96 1.83
C THR A 320 1.40 24.49 1.46
N HIS A 321 2.35 24.05 0.64
CA HIS A 321 2.53 22.63 0.35
C HIS A 321 4.00 22.23 0.24
N THR A 322 4.27 20.92 0.32
CA THR A 322 5.61 20.39 0.11
C THR A 322 5.95 20.29 -1.38
N GLY A 323 7.22 20.03 -1.70
CA GLY A 323 7.55 19.39 -2.98
C GLY A 323 6.95 17.98 -3.09
N VAL A 324 7.25 17.31 -4.20
CA VAL A 324 6.99 15.87 -4.37
C VAL A 324 7.88 15.11 -3.40
N LEU A 325 7.29 14.22 -2.61
CA LEU A 325 8.02 13.34 -1.70
C LEU A 325 7.84 11.89 -2.16
N ASP A 326 8.94 11.18 -2.36
CA ASP A 326 8.89 9.73 -2.61
C ASP A 326 8.26 9.06 -1.40
N PHE A 327 7.17 8.32 -1.61
CA PHE A 327 6.50 7.58 -0.55
C PHE A 327 6.85 6.11 -0.61
N LEU A 328 6.59 5.44 -1.74
CA LEU A 328 6.84 4.01 -1.86
C LEU A 328 8.35 3.77 -2.07
N PRO A 329 9.00 2.94 -1.25
CA PRO A 329 10.38 2.55 -1.49
C PRO A 329 10.56 1.88 -2.87
N SER A 330 11.77 1.95 -3.41
CA SER A 330 12.15 1.14 -4.58
C SER A 330 12.05 -0.35 -4.26
N TRP A 331 11.66 -1.17 -5.24
CA TRP A 331 11.64 -2.64 -5.13
C TRP A 331 13.02 -3.22 -4.78
N TYR A 332 14.10 -2.48 -5.05
CA TYR A 332 15.48 -2.84 -4.74
C TYR A 332 16.08 -1.94 -3.66
N ALA A 333 15.26 -1.26 -2.86
CA ALA A 333 15.79 -0.43 -1.79
C ALA A 333 16.39 -1.30 -0.68
N TYR A 334 17.59 -0.94 -0.21
CA TYR A 334 18.20 -1.51 1.00
C TYR A 334 17.71 -0.80 2.27
N SER A 335 16.93 0.27 2.13
CA SER A 335 16.31 1.01 3.22
C SER A 335 14.87 1.30 2.85
N LEU A 336 13.94 1.03 3.77
CA LEU A 336 12.52 1.37 3.58
C LEU A 336 12.22 2.85 3.86
N SER A 337 13.21 3.61 4.34
CA SER A 337 13.03 5.02 4.66
C SER A 337 12.86 5.84 3.39
N THR A 338 11.72 6.52 3.27
CA THR A 338 11.48 7.53 2.23
C THR A 338 11.05 8.86 2.86
N PRO A 339 11.29 10.00 2.17
CA PRO A 339 10.83 11.30 2.64
C PRO A 339 9.32 11.36 2.86
N GLY A 340 8.53 10.69 2.02
CA GLY A 340 7.07 10.61 2.11
C GLY A 340 6.60 9.82 3.32
N ILE A 341 7.21 8.66 3.61
CA ILE A 341 6.91 7.90 4.85
C ILE A 341 7.19 8.77 6.08
N THR A 342 8.32 9.46 6.10
CA THR A 342 8.70 10.36 7.19
C THR A 342 7.70 11.51 7.35
N ALA A 343 7.32 12.17 6.25
CA ALA A 343 6.40 13.29 6.27
C ALA A 343 4.99 12.88 6.73
N LEU A 344 4.46 11.75 6.25
CA LEU A 344 3.12 11.29 6.63
C LEU A 344 3.07 10.80 8.09
N ALA A 345 4.13 10.13 8.58
CA ALA A 345 4.21 9.74 9.99
C ALA A 345 4.24 10.96 10.91
N ARG A 346 5.01 12.00 10.56
CA ARG A 346 5.08 13.27 11.31
C ARG A 346 3.78 14.05 11.23
N LEU A 347 3.11 14.06 10.07
CA LEU A 347 1.79 14.66 9.91
C LEU A 347 0.77 13.95 10.82
N SER A 348 0.74 12.61 10.82
CA SER A 348 -0.15 11.84 11.70
C SER A 348 0.09 12.16 13.18
N GLU A 349 1.35 12.23 13.62
CA GLU A 349 1.71 12.63 14.99
C GLU A 349 1.28 14.06 15.32
N TYR A 350 1.53 15.01 14.41
CA TYR A 350 1.11 16.39 14.61
C TYR A 350 -0.41 16.51 14.73
N LEU A 351 -1.16 15.78 13.91
CA LEU A 351 -2.62 15.75 13.98
C LEU A 351 -3.13 15.10 15.27
N ASP A 352 -2.49 14.03 15.74
CA ASP A 352 -2.83 13.42 17.03
C ASP A 352 -2.59 14.38 18.20
N ASP A 353 -1.52 15.20 18.11
CA ASP A 353 -1.19 16.22 19.12
C ASP A 353 -2.22 17.36 19.15
N LEU A 354 -2.68 17.82 17.97
CA LEU A 354 -3.72 18.84 17.82
C LEU A 354 -5.08 18.39 18.36
N SER A 355 -5.45 17.12 18.16
CA SER A 355 -6.75 16.59 18.58
C SER A 355 -6.86 16.27 20.08
N LEU A 356 -5.89 16.69 20.93
CA LEU A 356 -5.81 16.34 22.35
C LEU A 356 -5.94 14.82 22.62
N GLY A 357 -5.50 13.99 21.67
CA GLY A 357 -5.67 12.55 21.69
C GLY A 357 -6.93 12.09 20.96
N HIS A 358 -6.71 11.50 19.79
CA HIS A 358 -7.56 10.63 18.98
C HIS A 358 -9.00 11.12 18.66
N PRO A 359 -9.36 11.32 17.38
CA PRO A 359 -10.69 11.79 16.98
C PRO A 359 -11.86 10.86 17.39
N ASP A 360 -11.57 9.60 17.70
CA ASP A 360 -12.59 8.57 18.05
C ASP A 360 -12.94 8.49 19.54
N VAL A 361 -12.39 9.37 20.36
CA VAL A 361 -12.74 9.40 21.78
C VAL A 361 -13.92 10.37 21.87
N ALA A 362 -15.15 9.87 21.80
CA ALA A 362 -16.29 10.60 22.32
C ALA A 362 -16.14 10.62 23.86
N VAL A 363 -16.08 11.79 24.48
CA VAL A 363 -16.07 11.86 25.96
C VAL A 363 -17.46 11.46 26.44
N CYS A 364 -17.56 10.48 27.34
CA CYS A 364 -18.80 10.30 28.10
C CYS A 364 -18.96 11.46 29.08
N THR A 365 -20.00 12.27 28.93
CA THR A 365 -20.27 13.45 29.78
C THR A 365 -20.91 13.11 31.13
N THR A 366 -20.93 11.84 31.55
CA THR A 366 -21.38 11.51 32.91
C THR A 366 -20.41 12.14 33.89
N GLU A 367 -20.87 12.76 34.99
CA GLU A 367 -19.99 13.33 36.03
C GLU A 367 -19.32 12.21 36.83
N PRO A 368 -18.05 11.87 36.55
CA PRO A 368 -17.43 10.73 37.17
C PRO A 368 -16.60 11.15 38.39
N LEU A 369 -16.45 10.23 39.35
CA LEU A 369 -15.57 10.37 40.52
C LEU A 369 -14.12 10.77 40.16
N HIS A 370 -13.63 10.40 38.97
CA HIS A 370 -12.26 10.72 38.53
C HIS A 370 -12.02 12.19 38.19
N THR A 371 -13.05 13.03 38.11
CA THR A 371 -12.88 14.49 37.98
C THR A 371 -12.26 15.15 39.22
N GLN A 372 -12.24 14.45 40.37
CA GLN A 372 -11.69 14.94 41.62
C GLN A 372 -10.20 14.62 41.82
N LEU A 373 -9.62 13.75 40.99
CA LEU A 373 -8.21 13.39 41.11
C LEU A 373 -7.31 14.45 40.43
N PRO A 374 -6.17 14.82 41.04
CA PRO A 374 -5.13 15.61 40.39
C PRO A 374 -4.65 14.98 39.08
N HIS A 375 -4.28 15.81 38.11
CA HIS A 375 -3.83 15.37 36.79
C HIS A 375 -2.63 14.43 36.87
N GLU A 376 -1.73 14.65 37.82
CA GLU A 376 -0.54 13.84 38.06
C GLU A 376 -0.90 12.39 38.43
N LEU A 377 -1.94 12.21 39.26
CA LEU A 377 -2.42 10.88 39.62
C LEU A 377 -3.11 10.19 38.44
N LEU A 378 -3.88 10.93 37.64
CA LEU A 378 -4.51 10.39 36.43
C LEU A 378 -3.44 9.97 35.39
N ALA A 379 -2.39 10.78 35.22
CA ALA A 379 -1.28 10.48 34.32
C ALA A 379 -0.53 9.24 34.81
N GLN A 380 -0.23 9.17 36.11
CA GLN A 380 0.39 8.01 36.73
C GLN A 380 -0.47 6.75 36.57
N ILE A 381 -1.80 6.81 36.75
CA ILE A 381 -2.70 5.69 36.48
C ILE A 381 -2.56 5.23 35.03
N SER A 382 -2.51 6.16 34.07
CA SER A 382 -2.39 5.82 32.65
C SER A 382 -1.10 5.08 32.31
N GLU A 383 -0.01 5.33 33.03
CA GLU A 383 1.28 4.64 32.86
C GLU A 383 1.22 3.17 33.30
N TYR A 384 0.30 2.82 34.20
CA TYR A 384 0.07 1.43 34.63
C TYR A 384 -0.92 0.67 33.75
N ILE A 385 -1.58 1.34 32.81
CA ILE A 385 -2.51 0.67 31.89
C ILE A 385 -1.73 0.02 30.74
N CYS A 386 -1.63 -1.30 30.78
CA CYS A 386 -0.85 -2.06 29.80
C CYS A 386 -1.63 -2.36 28.50
N GLY A 387 -2.96 -2.36 28.51
CA GLY A 387 -3.78 -2.65 27.33
C GLY A 387 -4.22 -1.40 26.57
N SER A 388 -4.12 -1.41 25.24
CA SER A 388 -4.55 -0.27 24.41
C SER A 388 -6.04 0.02 24.54
N ASP A 389 -6.85 -1.04 24.64
CA ASP A 389 -8.30 -0.94 24.75
C ASP A 389 -8.72 -0.35 26.10
N THR A 390 -8.07 -0.79 27.18
CA THR A 390 -8.27 -0.25 28.53
C THR A 390 -7.82 1.21 28.60
N LEU A 391 -6.70 1.56 27.97
CA LEU A 391 -6.20 2.93 27.93
C LEU A 391 -7.17 3.84 27.15
N LEU A 392 -7.72 3.33 26.05
CA LEU A 392 -8.73 4.05 25.26
C LEU A 392 -10.01 4.26 26.07
N ALA A 393 -10.53 3.21 26.71
CA ALA A 393 -11.71 3.31 27.57
C ALA A 393 -11.48 4.30 28.73
N TYR A 394 -10.29 4.30 29.33
CA TYR A 394 -9.92 5.26 30.37
C TYR A 394 -9.86 6.70 29.83
N ALA A 395 -9.30 6.90 28.64
CA ALA A 395 -9.30 8.20 27.97
C ALA A 395 -10.69 8.68 27.52
N GLN A 396 -11.64 7.76 27.27
CA GLN A 396 -13.04 8.07 26.96
C GLN A 396 -13.85 8.53 28.18
N ALA A 397 -13.36 8.24 29.38
CA ALA A 397 -14.10 8.46 30.61
C ALA A 397 -14.33 9.96 30.95
N SER A 398 -13.33 10.82 30.72
CA SER A 398 -13.48 12.28 30.87
C SER A 398 -12.46 13.08 30.05
N VAL A 399 -12.63 14.41 29.97
CA VAL A 399 -11.64 15.30 29.35
C VAL A 399 -10.30 15.26 30.12
N GLN A 400 -10.36 15.16 31.45
CA GLN A 400 -9.17 15.10 32.31
C GLN A 400 -8.40 13.79 32.13
N THR A 401 -9.08 12.64 32.07
CA THR A 401 -8.42 11.35 31.84
C THR A 401 -7.83 11.27 30.43
N ARG A 402 -8.52 11.83 29.42
CA ARG A 402 -7.95 11.96 28.08
C ARG A 402 -6.66 12.76 28.08
N ALA A 403 -6.68 13.95 28.69
CA ALA A 403 -5.50 14.79 28.79
C ALA A 403 -4.35 14.05 29.50
N ALA A 404 -4.66 13.32 30.57
CA ALA A 404 -3.69 12.51 31.31
C ALA A 404 -3.12 11.34 30.48
N CYS A 405 -3.93 10.71 29.64
CA CYS A 405 -3.51 9.62 28.77
C CYS A 405 -2.74 10.09 27.52
N LYS A 406 -2.68 11.39 27.25
CA LYS A 406 -2.14 11.94 25.99
C LYS A 406 -0.77 11.35 25.65
N ALA A 407 0.17 11.36 26.59
CA ALA A 407 1.52 10.83 26.35
C ALA A 407 1.53 9.34 25.97
N MET A 408 0.66 8.52 26.56
CA MET A 408 0.58 7.08 26.27
C MET A 408 -0.17 6.79 24.97
N LEU A 409 -1.22 7.56 24.66
CA LEU A 409 -1.99 7.45 23.42
C LEU A 409 -1.19 7.86 22.18
N MET A 410 -0.20 8.73 22.36
CA MET A 410 0.70 9.18 21.30
C MET A 410 1.75 8.12 20.92
N LYS A 411 2.06 7.17 21.81
CA LYS A 411 3.02 6.11 21.48
C LYS A 411 2.41 5.12 20.48
N PRO A 412 3.22 4.45 19.64
CA PRO A 412 2.72 3.40 18.76
C PRO A 412 2.32 2.16 19.57
N TRP A 413 1.23 1.53 19.16
CA TRP A 413 0.69 0.30 19.73
C TRP A 413 0.52 -0.72 18.63
N VAL A 414 0.97 -1.95 18.89
CA VAL A 414 0.64 -3.12 18.07
C VAL A 414 -0.15 -4.07 18.97
N VAL A 415 -1.43 -4.20 18.66
CA VAL A 415 -2.44 -4.80 19.51
C VAL A 415 -2.43 -4.11 20.87
N ASN A 416 -2.29 -4.85 21.96
CA ASN A 416 -2.19 -4.33 23.32
C ASN A 416 -0.73 -4.06 23.76
N LEU A 417 0.24 -4.06 22.84
CA LEU A 417 1.64 -3.85 23.18
C LEU A 417 2.08 -2.45 22.77
N GLN A 418 2.52 -1.68 23.77
CA GLN A 418 3.14 -0.39 23.53
C GLN A 418 4.54 -0.60 22.94
N LEU A 419 4.79 -0.01 21.78
CA LEU A 419 6.10 -0.03 21.15
C LEU A 419 6.99 1.07 21.71
N LEU A 420 8.16 0.67 22.18
CA LEU A 420 9.23 1.57 22.62
C LEU A 420 10.12 1.96 21.46
N ALA A 421 10.56 0.95 20.70
CA ALA A 421 11.42 1.10 19.54
C ALA A 421 11.21 -0.06 18.57
N VAL A 422 11.53 0.18 17.31
CA VAL A 422 11.60 -0.87 16.27
C VAL A 422 13.08 -1.19 16.05
N HIS A 423 13.43 -2.47 16.08
CA HIS A 423 14.81 -2.88 15.86
C HIS A 423 15.26 -2.51 14.42
N PRO A 424 16.50 -2.04 14.20
CA PRO A 424 16.98 -1.67 12.86
C PRO A 424 16.86 -2.81 11.82
N ASP A 425 17.19 -4.04 12.22
CA ASP A 425 17.09 -5.22 11.34
C ASP A 425 15.67 -5.59 10.93
N SER A 426 14.63 -5.11 11.63
CA SER A 426 13.22 -5.41 11.32
C SER A 426 12.79 -4.91 9.95
N VAL A 427 13.59 -4.01 9.37
CA VAL A 427 13.33 -3.30 8.12
C VAL A 427 13.95 -4.05 6.92
N LEU A 428 14.91 -4.95 7.13
CA LEU A 428 15.66 -5.61 6.06
C LEU A 428 15.10 -7.02 5.76
N CYS A 429 14.29 -7.13 4.70
CA CYS A 429 13.64 -8.37 4.26
C CYS A 429 14.53 -9.31 3.42
N GLY A 430 15.86 -9.30 3.62
CA GLY A 430 16.83 -9.96 2.71
C GLY A 430 17.26 -11.40 3.06
N GLY A 431 16.58 -12.11 3.96
CA GLY A 431 16.94 -13.50 4.27
C GLY A 431 16.45 -14.48 3.20
N GLN A 432 17.31 -14.82 2.23
CA GLN A 432 17.02 -15.75 1.11
C GLN A 432 16.60 -17.18 1.52
N ASP A 433 16.77 -17.58 2.78
CA ASP A 433 16.63 -18.99 3.19
C ASP A 433 15.30 -19.37 3.87
N GLY A 434 14.36 -18.42 3.99
CA GLY A 434 13.20 -18.57 4.88
C GLY A 434 11.89 -19.07 4.26
N SER A 435 11.62 -18.81 2.98
CA SER A 435 10.29 -19.06 2.39
C SER A 435 9.99 -20.54 2.19
N ASP A 436 10.98 -21.34 1.77
CA ASP A 436 10.78 -22.77 1.51
C ASP A 436 10.56 -23.59 2.78
N LYS A 437 11.05 -23.11 3.94
CA LYS A 437 10.91 -23.85 5.21
C LYS A 437 9.57 -23.64 5.90
N LEU A 438 8.86 -22.55 5.62
CA LEU A 438 7.61 -22.25 6.33
C LEU A 438 6.45 -23.12 5.82
N SER A 439 6.35 -23.35 4.50
CA SER A 439 5.35 -24.25 3.91
C SER A 439 5.54 -25.70 4.37
N ASP A 440 6.79 -26.15 4.48
CA ASP A 440 7.11 -27.51 4.94
C ASP A 440 6.80 -27.70 6.44
N SER A 441 6.95 -26.64 7.25
CA SER A 441 6.66 -26.70 8.70
C SER A 441 5.17 -26.72 9.04
N ALA A 442 4.31 -26.11 8.22
CA ALA A 442 2.87 -26.09 8.45
C ALA A 442 2.27 -27.50 8.27
N HIS A 443 2.76 -28.26 7.30
CA HIS A 443 2.35 -29.66 7.09
C HIS A 443 2.91 -30.62 8.15
N ALA A 444 4.12 -30.37 8.66
CA ALA A 444 4.74 -31.23 9.68
C ALA A 444 4.06 -31.16 11.06
N ASN A 445 3.36 -30.06 11.35
CA ASN A 445 2.81 -29.79 12.69
C ASN A 445 1.35 -30.21 12.88
N GLY A 446 0.72 -30.89 11.91
CA GLY A 446 -0.63 -31.45 12.07
C GLY A 446 -1.72 -30.39 12.33
N TRP A 447 -1.72 -29.30 11.56
CA TRP A 447 -2.73 -28.25 11.65
C TRP A 447 -4.00 -28.78 10.99
N GLU A 448 -4.91 -29.36 11.78
CA GLU A 448 -6.16 -29.98 11.30
C GLU A 448 -7.23 -28.96 10.89
N ASP A 449 -7.11 -27.70 11.31
CA ASP A 449 -7.99 -26.60 10.88
C ASP A 449 -7.37 -25.85 9.68
N GLU A 450 -7.95 -25.99 8.48
CA GLU A 450 -7.57 -25.26 7.26
C GLU A 450 -7.56 -23.72 7.45
N ASP A 451 -8.38 -23.23 8.38
CA ASP A 451 -8.38 -21.83 8.79
C ASP A 451 -7.07 -21.46 9.51
N GLU A 452 -6.54 -22.27 10.43
CA GLU A 452 -5.32 -21.93 11.17
C GLU A 452 -4.08 -21.82 10.24
N ALA A 453 -3.91 -22.76 9.29
CA ALA A 453 -2.76 -22.79 8.38
C ALA A 453 -2.79 -21.61 7.37
N THR A 454 -3.98 -21.27 6.87
CA THR A 454 -4.19 -20.12 5.98
C THR A 454 -3.89 -18.79 6.69
N ILE A 455 -4.15 -18.72 8.01
CA ILE A 455 -4.00 -17.50 8.79
C ILE A 455 -2.56 -17.27 9.27
N ALA A 456 -1.82 -18.32 9.66
CA ALA A 456 -0.38 -18.21 9.94
C ALA A 456 0.38 -17.71 8.71
N TYR A 457 0.00 -18.17 7.51
CA TYR A 457 0.56 -17.72 6.24
C TYR A 457 0.30 -16.23 5.95
N LYS A 458 -0.84 -15.70 6.40
CA LYS A 458 -1.28 -14.30 6.16
C LYS A 458 -0.63 -13.26 7.07
N PHE A 459 0.13 -13.63 8.12
CA PHE A 459 0.89 -12.69 8.98
C PHE A 459 2.31 -13.15 9.33
N ALA A 460 2.78 -14.27 8.77
CA ALA A 460 4.17 -14.73 8.81
C ALA A 460 5.20 -13.71 8.29
N TYR A 461 4.77 -12.55 7.81
CA TYR A 461 5.65 -11.46 7.39
C TYR A 461 5.98 -10.49 8.55
N LEU A 462 5.10 -10.28 9.54
CA LEU A 462 5.42 -9.47 10.72
C LEU A 462 6.27 -10.24 11.74
N SER A 463 6.31 -11.57 11.65
CA SER A 463 7.14 -12.40 12.54
C SER A 463 8.64 -12.14 12.39
N ASN A 464 9.08 -11.53 11.29
CA ASN A 464 10.47 -11.11 11.09
C ASN A 464 10.78 -9.74 11.69
N ALA A 465 9.76 -8.92 11.96
CA ALA A 465 9.96 -7.63 12.61
C ALA A 465 10.16 -7.84 14.12
N LYS A 466 11.28 -7.35 14.62
CA LYS A 466 11.65 -7.32 16.05
C LYS A 466 11.24 -5.98 16.64
N PHE A 467 10.47 -6.04 17.73
CA PHE A 467 9.99 -4.86 18.44
C PHE A 467 10.44 -4.90 19.89
N PHE A 468 10.72 -3.71 20.45
CA PHE A 468 10.88 -3.53 21.89
C PHE A 468 9.54 -3.04 22.44
N THR A 469 8.98 -3.77 23.41
CA THR A 469 7.68 -3.44 24.01
C THR A 469 7.76 -3.39 25.53
N LEU A 470 6.88 -2.63 26.16
CA LEU A 470 6.60 -2.77 27.59
C LEU A 470 5.59 -3.90 27.80
N ASP A 471 5.96 -4.93 28.56
CA ASP A 471 5.06 -5.97 29.08
C ASP A 471 5.02 -5.88 30.61
N GLU A 472 4.00 -6.48 31.23
CA GLU A 472 3.75 -6.53 32.68
C GLU A 472 4.96 -7.07 33.49
N LYS A 473 5.92 -7.71 32.81
CA LYS A 473 7.13 -8.30 33.40
C LYS A 473 8.40 -7.42 33.33
N GLY A 474 8.34 -6.22 32.77
CA GLY A 474 9.46 -5.27 32.68
C GLY A 474 9.95 -4.99 31.25
N ALA A 475 10.77 -3.95 31.09
CA ALA A 475 11.03 -3.25 29.82
C ALA A 475 12.06 -3.89 28.85
N ASP A 476 12.53 -5.11 29.08
CA ASP A 476 13.71 -5.67 28.38
C ASP A 476 13.43 -6.88 27.46
N THR A 477 12.17 -7.20 27.17
CA THR A 477 11.84 -8.33 26.28
C THR A 477 11.68 -7.89 24.82
N VAL A 478 12.55 -8.43 23.96
CA VAL A 478 12.39 -8.37 22.50
C VAL A 478 11.30 -9.37 22.12
N TYR A 479 10.17 -8.88 21.59
CA TYR A 479 9.10 -9.73 21.08
C TYR A 479 9.18 -9.83 19.55
N SER A 480 9.09 -11.06 19.04
CA SER A 480 8.65 -11.35 17.68
C SER A 480 7.15 -11.60 17.70
N VAL A 481 6.37 -10.91 16.86
CA VAL A 481 4.91 -11.03 16.84
C VAL A 481 4.52 -12.39 16.23
N SER A 482 4.29 -13.42 17.05
CA SER A 482 3.91 -14.77 16.60
C SER A 482 2.88 -15.46 17.51
N ASN A 483 1.75 -14.82 17.83
CA ASN A 483 0.81 -15.35 18.85
C ASN A 483 -0.58 -15.73 18.29
N ARG A 484 -1.08 -16.91 18.72
CA ARG A 484 -2.12 -17.77 18.12
C ARG A 484 -3.57 -17.27 18.28
N GLN A 485 -3.87 -16.42 19.27
CA GLN A 485 -5.24 -16.02 19.62
C GLN A 485 -5.76 -14.83 18.80
N TYR A 486 -4.87 -14.10 18.13
CA TYR A 486 -5.15 -12.87 17.38
C TYR A 486 -5.77 -13.11 15.99
N TYR A 487 -5.84 -14.37 15.58
CA TYR A 487 -5.97 -14.79 14.18
C TYR A 487 -7.42 -15.00 13.69
N ARG A 488 -8.37 -15.31 14.58
CA ARG A 488 -9.74 -15.72 14.22
C ARG A 488 -10.69 -14.55 13.90
N GLU A 489 -10.42 -13.36 14.45
CA GLU A 489 -11.33 -12.20 14.39
C GLU A 489 -11.06 -11.28 13.17
N LEU A 490 -9.83 -11.30 12.66
CA LEU A 490 -9.31 -10.49 11.56
C LEU A 490 -9.90 -10.86 10.18
N LEU A 491 -10.18 -12.14 9.96
CA LEU A 491 -10.83 -12.64 8.74
C LEU A 491 -12.30 -12.19 8.62
N GLN A 492 -12.99 -11.94 9.74
CA GLN A 492 -14.36 -11.43 9.71
C GLN A 492 -14.41 -9.97 9.23
N GLY A 493 -13.40 -9.15 9.52
CA GLY A 493 -13.30 -7.78 9.00
C GLY A 493 -13.19 -7.76 7.48
N LEU A 494 -12.18 -8.42 6.90
CA LEU A 494 -11.93 -8.31 5.44
C LEU A 494 -13.11 -8.76 4.55
N ASN A 495 -13.90 -9.75 4.98
CA ASN A 495 -15.10 -10.20 4.25
C ASN A 495 -16.25 -9.17 4.27
N ILE A 496 -16.33 -8.32 5.32
CA ILE A 496 -17.33 -7.24 5.42
C ILE A 496 -16.95 -6.06 4.52
N ALA A 497 -15.65 -5.75 4.39
CA ALA A 497 -15.12 -4.68 3.52
C ALA A 497 -15.51 -4.90 2.05
N GLU A 498 -15.38 -6.16 1.60
CA GLU A 498 -15.71 -6.56 0.24
C GLU A 498 -17.23 -6.50 -0.02
N GLY A 499 -18.05 -6.77 1.00
CA GLY A 499 -19.51 -6.65 0.96
C GLY A 499 -20.01 -5.20 0.87
N ILE A 500 -19.34 -4.25 1.50
CA ILE A 500 -19.75 -2.83 1.50
C ILE A 500 -19.45 -2.14 0.17
N LEU A 501 -18.30 -2.44 -0.44
CA LEU A 501 -17.99 -1.92 -1.77
C LEU A 501 -18.81 -2.57 -2.89
N LYS A 502 -19.61 -3.60 -2.61
CA LYS A 502 -20.62 -4.14 -3.55
C LYS A 502 -21.98 -3.42 -3.40
N ARG A 503 -22.27 -2.85 -2.22
CA ARG A 503 -23.53 -2.14 -1.93
C ARG A 503 -23.55 -0.67 -2.33
N SER A 504 -22.42 -0.04 -2.67
CA SER A 504 -22.39 1.36 -3.13
C SER A 504 -22.61 1.52 -4.64
N THR A 505 -22.84 0.41 -5.36
CA THR A 505 -23.03 0.35 -6.82
C THR A 505 -24.39 -0.20 -7.24
N GLU A 506 -25.23 -0.55 -6.26
CA GLU A 506 -26.68 -0.76 -6.41
C GLU A 506 -27.40 0.46 -5.84
#